data_AF-A0A0N1HVY5-F1
#
_entry.id   AF-A0A0N1HVY5-F1
#
_cell.length_a   1.000
_cell.length_b   1.000
_cell.length_c   1.000
_cell.angle_alpha   90.00
_cell.angle_beta   90.00
_cell.angle_gamma   90.00
#
_symmetry.space_group_name_H-M   'P 1'
#
loop_
_entity.id
_entity.type
_entity.pdbx_description
1 polymer ?
#
loop_
_entity_poly.entity_id
_entity_poly.type
_entity_poly.pdbx_seq_one_letter_code
_entity_poly.pdbx_strand_id
1 'polypeptide(L)'
;MEPKKNGITTCLEREREWQYWQHRQRVATQRHLIDNRTPESCSYSRKPGTMHQNPARTEQINRDNQKLVEKMVHIMNTKGGVDTSEPWRDHNKAISSQRTRDQQQAKIAEENAKLLERLERARPTYRAEKFAADRRRNEEYAARASRYPYKSMDKVEY
;
A
#
# COMPACT_ATOMS: atom_id res chain seq x y z
N MET A 1 21.18 31.74 38.75
CA MET A 1 21.41 33.14 38.35
C MET A 1 20.76 33.31 36.99
N GLU A 2 19.53 33.83 36.95
CA GLU A 2 18.89 34.20 35.68
C GLU A 2 19.68 35.37 35.07
N PRO A 3 20.04 35.31 33.77
CA PRO A 3 20.73 36.43 33.12
C PRO A 3 19.81 37.66 33.11
N LYS A 4 20.37 38.84 33.40
CA LYS A 4 19.62 40.11 33.36
C LYS A 4 19.04 40.30 31.96
N LYS A 5 17.70 40.32 31.85
CA LYS A 5 17.00 40.48 30.58
C LYS A 5 17.13 41.92 30.09
N ASN A 6 17.72 42.11 28.92
CA ASN A 6 17.83 43.41 28.26
C ASN A 6 16.44 43.80 27.67
N GLY A 7 16.10 45.09 27.62
CA GLY A 7 14.78 45.54 27.10
C GLY A 7 14.48 45.10 25.66
N ILE A 8 15.50 44.86 24.85
CA ILE A 8 15.36 44.29 23.49
C ILE A 8 14.95 42.81 23.56
N THR A 9 15.53 42.05 24.48
CA THR A 9 15.23 40.61 24.65
C THR A 9 13.81 40.38 25.15
N THR A 10 13.29 41.25 26.02
CA THR A 10 11.91 41.15 26.50
C THR A 10 10.88 41.45 25.41
N CYS A 11 11.16 42.43 24.53
CA CYS A 11 10.30 42.73 23.38
C CYS A 11 10.24 41.56 22.39
N LEU A 12 11.40 40.97 22.08
CA LEU A 12 11.49 39.78 21.21
C LEU A 12 10.82 38.54 21.83
N GLU A 13 10.91 38.36 23.15
CA GLU A 13 10.19 37.29 23.85
C GLU A 13 8.67 37.44 23.70
N ARG A 14 8.16 38.67 23.87
CA ARG A 14 6.73 38.98 23.73
C ARG A 14 6.20 38.77 22.32
N GLU A 15 6.97 39.14 21.30
CA GLU A 15 6.60 38.88 19.90
C GLU A 15 6.50 37.38 19.60
N ARG A 16 7.46 36.59 20.11
CA ARG A 16 7.47 35.13 19.96
C ARG A 16 6.30 34.44 20.67
N GLU A 17 5.89 34.94 21.84
CA GLU A 17 4.70 34.45 22.54
C GLU A 17 3.42 34.74 21.75
N TRP A 18 3.32 35.95 21.18
CA TRP A 18 2.19 36.33 20.34
C TRP A 18 2.08 35.48 19.08
N GLN A 19 3.21 35.26 18.37
CA GLN A 19 3.26 34.39 17.19
C GLN A 19 2.86 32.95 17.53
N TYR A 20 3.31 32.43 18.68
CA TYR A 20 2.92 31.09 19.15
C TYR A 20 1.42 30.98 19.44
N TRP A 21 0.86 31.98 20.13
CA TRP A 21 -0.59 32.03 20.39
C TRP A 21 -1.39 32.09 19.09
N GLN A 22 -0.99 32.95 18.15
CA GLN A 22 -1.64 33.08 16.85
C GLN A 22 -1.57 31.76 16.05
N HIS A 23 -0.42 31.09 16.07
CA HIS A 23 -0.26 29.77 15.47
C HIS A 23 -1.24 28.74 16.09
N ARG A 24 -1.32 28.69 17.43
CA ARG A 24 -2.27 27.80 18.12
C ARG A 24 -3.73 28.07 17.73
N GLN A 25 -4.12 29.35 17.59
CA GLN A 25 -5.46 29.72 17.13
C GLN A 25 -5.71 29.29 15.68
N ARG A 26 -4.72 29.43 14.79
CA ARG A 26 -4.83 28.97 13.40
C ARG A 26 -4.99 27.46 13.31
N VAL A 27 -4.20 26.69 14.07
CA VAL A 27 -4.33 25.22 14.11
C VAL A 27 -5.70 24.80 14.65
N ALA A 28 -6.19 25.46 15.70
CA ALA A 28 -7.50 25.16 16.27
C ALA A 28 -8.68 25.49 15.33
N THR A 29 -8.56 26.56 14.55
CA THR A 29 -9.60 26.99 13.60
C THR A 29 -9.45 26.39 12.20
N GLN A 30 -8.37 25.65 11.95
CA GLN A 30 -8.11 25.04 10.64
C GLN A 30 -9.19 23.99 10.33
N ARG A 31 -9.86 24.17 9.20
CA ARG A 31 -10.83 23.18 8.70
C ARG A 31 -10.07 21.91 8.31
N HIS A 32 -10.56 20.76 8.77
CA HIS A 32 -10.09 19.44 8.33
C HIS A 32 -10.54 19.21 6.88
N LEU A 33 -9.77 19.73 5.93
CA LEU A 33 -10.02 19.49 4.51
C LEU A 33 -8.79 18.79 3.93
N ILE A 34 -9.00 17.55 3.48
CA ILE A 34 -8.00 16.86 2.67
C ILE A 34 -8.28 17.27 1.23
N ASP A 35 -7.30 17.93 0.60
CA ASP A 35 -7.41 18.24 -0.82
C ASP A 35 -7.28 16.96 -1.63
N ASN A 36 -8.43 16.41 -2.02
CA ASN A 36 -8.52 15.25 -2.91
C ASN A 36 -8.61 15.66 -4.38
N ARG A 37 -8.39 16.95 -4.70
CA ARG A 37 -8.38 17.37 -6.10
C ARG A 37 -7.17 16.75 -6.75
N THR A 38 -7.39 16.17 -7.92
CA THR A 38 -6.31 15.75 -8.79
C THR A 38 -5.41 16.96 -9.00
N PRO A 39 -4.09 16.88 -8.74
CA PRO A 39 -3.19 17.98 -9.04
C PRO A 39 -3.39 18.33 -10.51
N GLU A 40 -3.35 19.63 -10.83
CA GLU A 40 -3.46 20.07 -12.22
C GLU A 40 -2.44 19.28 -13.03
N SER A 41 -2.93 18.32 -13.81
CA SER A 41 -2.05 17.57 -14.67
C SER A 41 -1.46 18.62 -15.59
N CYS A 42 -0.15 18.80 -15.55
CA CYS A 42 0.58 19.34 -16.69
C CYS A 42 0.38 18.33 -17.81
N SER A 43 -0.83 18.35 -18.39
CA SER A 43 -1.22 17.49 -19.48
C SER A 43 -0.43 18.02 -20.66
N TYR A 44 0.76 17.45 -20.85
CA TYR A 44 1.31 17.29 -22.17
C TYR A 44 0.29 16.44 -22.92
N SER A 45 -0.77 17.10 -23.40
CA SER A 45 -1.74 16.53 -24.30
C SER A 45 -0.96 16.17 -25.55
N ARG A 46 -0.42 14.96 -25.58
CA ARG A 46 -0.08 14.33 -26.84
C ARG A 46 -1.42 14.22 -27.53
N LYS A 47 -1.68 15.14 -28.47
CA LYS A 47 -2.77 15.00 -29.44
C LYS A 47 -2.73 13.53 -29.85
N PRO A 48 -3.82 12.76 -29.70
CA PRO A 48 -3.80 11.34 -30.06
C PRO A 48 -3.21 11.29 -31.46
N GLY A 49 -1.98 10.77 -31.55
CA GLY A 49 -1.22 10.80 -32.78
C GLY A 49 -2.10 10.14 -33.82
N THR A 50 -2.16 10.70 -35.02
CA THR A 50 -2.70 10.02 -36.19
C THR A 50 -2.06 8.63 -36.24
N MET A 51 -2.78 7.65 -35.71
CA MET A 51 -2.34 6.27 -35.62
C MET A 51 -2.14 5.87 -37.07
N HIS A 52 -0.88 5.77 -37.48
CA HIS A 52 -0.55 5.32 -38.83
C HIS A 52 -1.18 3.94 -38.94
N GLN A 53 -2.25 3.85 -39.75
CA GLN A 53 -2.94 2.61 -39.97
C GLN A 53 -1.94 1.68 -40.62
N ASN A 54 -1.37 0.76 -39.83
CA ASN A 54 -0.46 -0.24 -40.35
C ASN A 54 -1.33 -1.28 -41.06
N PRO A 55 -1.38 -1.31 -42.40
CA PRO A 55 -2.31 -2.16 -43.13
C PRO A 55 -2.07 -3.65 -42.80
N ALA A 56 -0.82 -4.05 -42.55
CA ALA A 56 -0.48 -5.40 -42.15
C ALA A 56 -1.09 -5.77 -40.78
N ARG A 57 -1.14 -4.84 -39.83
CA ARG A 57 -1.79 -5.06 -38.52
C ARG A 57 -3.30 -5.17 -38.67
N THR A 58 -3.91 -4.33 -39.50
CA THR A 58 -5.36 -4.40 -39.78
C THR A 58 -5.74 -5.71 -40.47
N GLU A 59 -4.95 -6.16 -41.46
CA GLU A 59 -5.15 -7.46 -42.09
C GLU A 59 -5.01 -8.63 -41.12
N GLN A 60 -4.02 -8.58 -40.23
CA GLN A 60 -3.84 -9.61 -39.20
C GLN A 60 -5.06 -9.68 -38.27
N ILE A 61 -5.55 -8.53 -37.80
CA ILE A 61 -6.76 -8.44 -36.98
C ILE A 61 -7.96 -9.04 -37.73
N ASN A 62 -8.13 -8.73 -39.01
CA ASN A 62 -9.23 -9.25 -39.82
C ASN A 62 -9.15 -10.77 -40.00
N ARG A 63 -7.95 -11.33 -40.26
CA ARG A 63 -7.73 -12.78 -40.34
C ARG A 63 -8.03 -13.48 -39.01
N ASP A 64 -7.63 -12.88 -37.89
CA ASP A 64 -7.87 -13.45 -36.56
C ASP A 64 -9.36 -13.36 -36.17
N ASN A 65 -10.04 -12.28 -36.53
CA ASN A 65 -11.48 -12.14 -36.36
C ASN A 65 -12.26 -13.19 -37.19
N GLN A 66 -11.85 -13.46 -38.43
CA GLN A 66 -12.44 -14.50 -39.28
C GLN A 66 -12.35 -15.88 -38.59
N LYS A 67 -11.16 -16.25 -38.11
CA LYS A 67 -10.93 -17.52 -37.38
C LYS A 67 -11.76 -17.62 -36.10
N LEU A 68 -11.92 -16.51 -35.38
CA LEU A 68 -12.73 -16.47 -34.16
C LEU A 68 -14.20 -16.74 -34.48
N VAL A 69 -14.73 -16.07 -35.50
CA VAL A 69 -16.13 -16.26 -35.94
C VAL A 69 -16.35 -17.70 -36.40
N GLU A 70 -15.44 -18.28 -37.19
CA GLU A 70 -15.53 -19.69 -37.61
C GLU A 70 -15.59 -20.64 -36.41
N LYS A 71 -14.74 -20.43 -35.39
CA LYS A 71 -14.77 -21.22 -34.16
C LYS A 71 -16.04 -21.02 -33.35
N MET A 72 -16.54 -19.79 -33.27
CA MET A 72 -17.81 -19.48 -32.60
C MET A 72 -18.98 -20.17 -33.29
N VAL A 73 -19.05 -20.10 -34.63
CA VAL A 73 -20.09 -20.78 -35.42
C VAL A 73 -20.00 -22.29 -35.24
N HIS A 74 -18.79 -22.86 -35.23
CA HIS A 74 -18.58 -24.27 -34.93
C HIS A 74 -19.13 -24.61 -33.53
N ILE A 75 -18.75 -23.87 -32.49
CA ILE A 75 -19.24 -24.08 -31.11
C ILE A 75 -20.77 -23.88 -31.01
N MET A 76 -21.34 -22.93 -31.72
CA MET A 76 -22.78 -22.67 -31.71
C MET A 76 -23.57 -23.78 -32.41
N ASN A 77 -23.04 -24.31 -33.52
CA ASN A 77 -23.65 -25.41 -34.28
C ASN A 77 -23.48 -26.76 -33.58
N THR A 78 -22.32 -26.98 -32.97
CA THR A 78 -22.07 -28.15 -32.13
C THR A 78 -22.63 -27.87 -30.75
N LYS A 79 -23.94 -28.11 -30.53
CA LYS A 79 -24.59 -28.05 -29.20
C LYS A 79 -23.59 -28.57 -28.16
N GLY A 80 -23.07 -27.70 -27.29
CA GLY A 80 -21.86 -27.85 -26.47
C GLY A 80 -21.78 -29.08 -25.56
N GLY A 81 -21.90 -30.27 -26.14
CA GLY A 81 -21.51 -31.52 -25.56
C GLY A 81 -20.00 -31.53 -25.60
N VAL A 82 -19.38 -31.18 -24.47
CA VAL A 82 -18.15 -31.87 -24.10
C VAL A 82 -18.48 -33.35 -24.29
N ASP A 83 -17.80 -34.01 -25.23
CA ASP A 83 -17.91 -35.45 -25.42
C ASP A 83 -17.41 -36.11 -24.13
N THR A 84 -18.32 -36.18 -23.17
CA THR A 84 -18.15 -36.80 -21.87
C THR A 84 -18.81 -38.18 -21.92
N SER A 85 -18.94 -38.74 -23.12
CA SER A 85 -19.27 -40.13 -23.34
C SER A 85 -17.96 -40.93 -23.44
N GLU A 86 -17.99 -42.18 -23.00
CA GLU A 86 -16.84 -43.07 -23.12
C GLU A 86 -16.46 -43.20 -24.61
N PRO A 87 -15.16 -43.13 -24.97
CA PRO A 87 -13.99 -43.52 -24.19
C PRO A 87 -13.17 -42.36 -23.57
N TRP A 88 -13.62 -41.11 -23.66
CA TRP A 88 -12.81 -39.93 -23.28
C TRP A 88 -12.78 -39.60 -21.78
N ARG A 89 -13.60 -40.30 -20.97
CA ARG A 89 -13.59 -40.18 -19.51
C ARG A 89 -12.45 -41.02 -18.94
N ASP A 90 -11.24 -40.44 -18.93
CA ASP A 90 -10.07 -41.07 -18.33
C ASP A 90 -10.21 -41.11 -16.80
N HIS A 91 -10.70 -42.24 -16.27
CA HIS A 91 -10.90 -42.48 -14.84
C HIS A 91 -9.58 -42.38 -14.04
N ASN A 92 -8.42 -42.48 -14.70
CA ASN A 92 -7.12 -42.29 -14.06
C ASN A 92 -6.80 -40.81 -13.75
N LYS A 93 -7.49 -39.87 -14.40
CA LYS A 93 -7.23 -38.43 -14.24
C LYS A 93 -7.65 -37.90 -12.86
N ALA A 94 -8.68 -38.50 -12.24
CA ALA A 94 -9.12 -38.17 -10.88
C ALA A 94 -8.20 -38.76 -9.79
N ILE A 95 -7.59 -39.92 -10.04
CA ILE A 95 -6.60 -40.53 -9.14
C ILE A 95 -5.28 -39.74 -9.21
N SER A 96 -4.91 -39.29 -10.40
CA SER A 96 -3.81 -38.35 -10.63
C SER A 96 -4.04 -37.02 -9.89
N SER A 97 -5.26 -36.47 -9.90
CA SER A 97 -5.54 -35.20 -9.22
C SER A 97 -5.48 -35.31 -7.70
N GLN A 98 -5.98 -36.39 -7.10
CA GLN A 98 -5.87 -36.60 -5.64
C GLN A 98 -4.42 -36.82 -5.22
N ARG A 99 -3.69 -37.71 -5.92
CA ARG A 99 -2.26 -37.93 -5.64
C ARG A 99 -1.42 -36.65 -5.78
N THR A 100 -1.70 -35.85 -6.81
CA THR A 100 -1.03 -34.56 -7.02
C THR A 100 -1.38 -33.57 -5.92
N ARG A 101 -2.65 -33.55 -5.47
CA ARG A 101 -3.10 -32.72 -4.35
C ARG A 101 -2.38 -33.10 -3.06
N ASP A 102 -2.30 -34.39 -2.75
CA ASP A 102 -1.64 -34.88 -1.55
C ASP A 102 -0.13 -34.57 -1.56
N GLN A 103 0.52 -34.70 -2.72
CA GLN A 103 1.93 -34.29 -2.91
C GLN A 103 2.13 -32.79 -2.72
N GLN A 104 1.25 -31.95 -3.26
CA GLN A 104 1.32 -30.51 -3.06
C GLN A 104 1.08 -30.14 -1.59
N GLN A 105 0.15 -30.82 -0.93
CA GLN A 105 -0.15 -30.59 0.48
C GLN A 105 1.02 -31.00 1.38
N ALA A 106 1.70 -32.10 1.08
CA ALA A 106 2.95 -32.49 1.75
C ALA A 106 4.06 -31.44 1.54
N LYS A 107 4.21 -30.91 0.32
CA LYS A 107 5.18 -29.85 0.02
C LYS A 107 4.89 -28.57 0.80
N ILE A 108 3.63 -28.14 0.85
CA ILE A 108 3.20 -26.98 1.63
C ILE A 108 3.49 -27.19 3.12
N ALA A 109 3.24 -28.40 3.65
CA ALA A 109 3.52 -28.71 5.04
C ALA A 109 5.02 -28.63 5.36
N GLU A 110 5.89 -29.13 4.46
CA GLU A 110 7.34 -29.04 4.60
C GLU A 110 7.83 -27.58 4.55
N GLU A 111 7.31 -26.78 3.62
CA GLU A 111 7.63 -25.35 3.50
C GLU A 111 7.18 -24.57 4.75
N ASN A 112 5.98 -24.86 5.26
CA ASN A 112 5.47 -24.25 6.48
C ASN A 112 6.31 -24.63 7.70
N ALA A 113 6.77 -25.87 7.81
CA ALA A 113 7.66 -26.30 8.90
C ALA A 113 8.99 -25.53 8.86
N LYS A 114 9.59 -25.35 7.67
CA LYS A 114 10.81 -24.55 7.48
C LYS A 114 10.59 -23.07 7.82
N LEU A 115 9.44 -22.49 7.44
CA LEU A 115 9.11 -21.11 7.78
C LEU A 115 8.92 -20.93 9.29
N LEU A 116 8.26 -21.88 9.95
CA LEU A 116 8.05 -21.87 11.39
C LEU A 116 9.39 -21.95 12.13
N GLU A 117 10.29 -22.87 11.74
CA GLU A 117 11.64 -22.98 12.30
C GLU A 117 12.43 -21.66 12.14
N ARG A 118 12.27 -20.97 10.99
CA ARG A 118 12.87 -19.65 10.76
C ARG A 118 12.27 -18.57 11.67
N LEU A 119 10.96 -18.58 11.88
CA LEU A 119 10.28 -17.63 12.75
C LEU A 119 10.66 -17.84 14.22
N GLU A 120 10.74 -19.08 14.68
CA GLU A 120 11.15 -19.41 16.05
C GLU A 120 12.61 -19.04 16.33
N ARG A 121 13.49 -19.21 15.34
CA ARG A 121 14.90 -18.81 15.43
C ARG A 121 15.11 -17.31 15.25
N ALA A 122 14.16 -16.60 14.63
CA ALA A 122 14.25 -15.18 14.42
C ALA A 122 14.16 -14.46 15.78
N ARG A 123 15.28 -13.87 16.21
CA ARG A 123 15.29 -13.02 17.39
C ARG A 123 14.55 -11.73 17.08
N PRO A 124 13.76 -11.19 18.03
CA PRO A 124 13.17 -9.88 17.85
C PRO A 124 14.26 -8.83 17.70
N THR A 125 14.30 -8.18 16.54
CA THR A 125 15.25 -7.07 16.25
C THR A 125 15.03 -5.89 17.18
N TYR A 126 13.81 -5.74 17.69
CA TYR A 126 13.39 -4.62 18.54
C TYR A 126 12.88 -5.13 19.88
N ARG A 127 13.34 -4.49 20.96
CA ARG A 127 12.87 -4.76 22.32
C ARG A 127 11.88 -3.67 22.71
N ALA A 128 10.60 -4.03 22.81
CA ALA A 128 9.52 -3.11 23.16
C ALA A 128 9.80 -2.35 24.47
N GLU A 129 10.32 -3.03 25.48
CA GLU A 129 10.71 -2.42 26.76
C GLU A 129 11.79 -1.34 26.61
N LYS A 130 12.79 -1.60 25.75
CA LYS A 130 13.84 -0.63 25.46
C LYS A 130 13.25 0.60 24.78
N PHE A 131 12.38 0.40 23.79
CA PHE A 131 11.73 1.51 23.10
C PHE A 131 10.81 2.32 24.01
N ALA A 132 10.11 1.68 24.95
CA ALA A 132 9.34 2.40 25.96
C ALA A 132 10.26 3.24 26.88
N ALA A 133 11.38 2.69 27.32
CA ALA A 133 12.36 3.41 28.15
C ALA A 133 13.04 4.56 27.39
N ASP A 134 13.48 4.32 26.16
CA ASP A 134 14.10 5.32 25.28
C ASP A 134 13.11 6.44 24.97
N ARG A 135 11.84 6.09 24.72
CA ARG A 135 10.78 7.07 24.52
C ARG A 135 10.60 7.97 25.75
N ARG A 136 10.50 7.40 26.96
CA ARG A 136 10.39 8.19 28.19
C ARG A 136 11.55 9.18 28.35
N ARG A 137 12.78 8.74 28.07
CA ARG A 137 13.97 9.61 28.09
C ARG A 137 13.90 10.70 27.02
N ASN A 138 13.47 10.36 25.82
CA ASN A 138 13.32 11.31 24.73
C ASN A 138 12.24 12.36 25.02
N GLU A 139 11.15 11.99 25.70
CA GLU A 139 10.12 12.94 26.15
C GLU A 139 10.68 13.93 27.19
N GLU A 140 11.54 13.47 28.11
CA GLU A 140 12.24 14.37 29.05
C GLU A 140 13.19 15.32 28.30
N TYR A 141 13.95 14.84 27.32
CA TYR A 141 14.82 15.67 26.51
C TYR A 141 14.03 16.67 25.66
N ALA A 142 12.93 16.23 25.07
CA ALA A 142 12.03 17.09 24.32
C ALA A 142 11.44 18.20 25.20
N ALA A 143 11.01 17.87 26.43
CA ALA A 143 10.51 18.86 27.38
C ALA A 143 11.57 19.88 27.82
N ARG A 144 12.83 19.45 27.95
CA ARG A 144 13.95 20.35 28.29
C ARG A 144 14.39 21.21 27.11
N ALA A 145 14.38 20.67 25.91
CA ALA A 145 14.79 21.36 24.68
C ALA A 145 13.67 22.25 24.10
N SER A 146 12.42 21.96 24.46
CA SER A 146 11.26 22.72 23.99
C SER A 146 11.23 24.10 24.62
N ARG A 147 11.20 25.13 23.77
CA ARG A 147 10.97 26.51 24.20
C ARG A 147 9.53 26.76 24.68
N TYR A 148 8.57 26.05 24.10
CA TYR A 148 7.14 26.16 24.40
C TYR A 148 6.67 24.92 25.19
N PRO A 149 5.52 24.97 25.88
CA PRO A 149 5.03 23.86 26.69
C PRO A 149 4.92 22.57 25.87
N TYR A 150 5.77 21.60 26.19
CA TYR A 150 5.75 20.28 25.57
C TYR A 150 4.67 19.42 26.21
N LYS A 151 3.80 18.84 25.38
CA LYS A 151 2.79 17.86 25.81
C LYS A 151 3.31 16.46 25.51
N SER A 152 3.43 15.63 26.55
CA SER A 152 3.74 14.21 26.41
C SER A 152 2.63 13.50 25.67
N MET A 153 2.97 12.60 24.75
CA MET A 153 1.98 11.88 23.93
C MET A 153 1.09 10.92 24.74
N ASP A 154 1.49 10.53 25.95
CA ASP A 154 0.68 9.67 26.83
C ASP A 154 -0.48 10.42 27.51
N LYS A 155 -0.46 11.75 27.49
CA LYS A 155 -1.54 12.58 28.05
C LYS A 155 -2.46 13.01 26.92
N VAL A 156 -3.41 12.14 26.58
CA VAL A 156 -4.55 12.52 25.74
C VAL A 156 -5.53 13.28 26.63
N GLU A 157 -5.56 14.61 26.50
CA GLU A 157 -6.63 15.43 27.08
C GLU A 157 -7.90 15.21 26.24
N TYR A 158 -8.95 14.67 26.86
CA TYR A 158 -10.31 14.61 26.32
C TYR A 158 -11.01 15.97 26.46
#